data_AF-A0A747FHI2-F1
#
_entry.id   AF-A0A747FHI2-F1
#
_cell.length_a   1.000
_cell.length_b   1.000
_cell.length_c   1.000
_cell.angle_alpha   90.00
_cell.angle_beta   90.00
_cell.angle_gamma   90.00
#
_symmetry.space_group_name_H-M   'P 1'
#
loop_
_entity.id
_entity.type
_entity.pdbx_description
1 polymer ?
#
loop_
_entity_poly.entity_id
_entity_poly.type
_entity_poly.pdbx_seq_one_letter_code
_entity_poly.pdbx_strand_id
1 'polypeptide(L)'
;DPGLSPRGTWPTDSGSAAKQKMQRNMIAAAIRTTAISTAVHAVTTLKQPRDVPGARGVNQPAGTGRDSDIITVMHPALDGVQTVSNGSFPPNYEDLKAIRTALNAAIDQEQLRIRDDVLFQQISVMRTDLNRDISARLAQVERTALRTPDDVLPALVLAAAWYDDAGRESDILTRNPVPHPGFIPVEPLRVPVR
;
A
#
# COMPACT_ATOMS: atom_id res chain seq x y z
N ASP A 1 14.74 14.28 -9.13
CA ASP A 1 14.43 15.72 -8.96
C ASP A 1 15.71 16.49 -8.65
N PRO A 2 16.28 17.25 -9.62
CA PRO A 2 17.54 17.97 -9.45
C PRO A 2 17.47 19.16 -8.47
N GLY A 3 16.27 19.65 -8.15
CA GLY A 3 16.09 20.91 -7.41
C GLY A 3 16.59 20.89 -5.97
N LEU A 4 16.58 19.72 -5.33
CA LEU A 4 16.97 19.54 -3.93
C LEU A 4 18.38 18.96 -3.77
N SER A 5 19.20 18.88 -4.82
CA SER A 5 20.56 18.34 -4.69
C SER A 5 21.52 19.36 -4.05
N PRO A 6 22.49 18.92 -3.20
CA PRO A 6 23.47 19.82 -2.61
C PRO A 6 24.28 20.55 -3.67
N ARG A 7 24.48 21.86 -3.47
CA ARG A 7 25.29 22.71 -4.37
C ARG A 7 26.66 22.98 -3.78
N GLY A 8 27.71 22.80 -4.58
CA GLY A 8 29.06 23.20 -4.20
C GLY A 8 29.21 24.72 -4.06
N THR A 9 30.03 25.15 -3.11
CA THR A 9 30.55 26.52 -3.02
C THR A 9 31.94 26.55 -3.64
N TRP A 10 32.18 27.48 -4.55
CA TRP A 10 33.49 27.63 -5.21
C TRP A 10 34.29 28.77 -4.59
N PRO A 11 35.63 28.71 -4.58
CA PRO A 11 36.47 29.80 -4.08
C PRO A 11 36.26 31.13 -4.83
N THR A 12 35.74 31.08 -6.06
CA THR A 12 35.43 32.25 -6.90
C THR A 12 34.05 32.85 -6.60
N ASP A 13 33.24 32.25 -5.72
CA ASP A 13 31.95 32.83 -5.33
C ASP A 13 32.13 34.07 -4.45
N SER A 14 31.31 35.09 -4.65
CA SER A 14 31.25 36.22 -3.73
C SER A 14 30.82 35.76 -2.33
N GLY A 15 31.26 36.45 -1.28
CA GLY A 15 30.94 36.06 0.10
C GLY A 15 29.43 35.99 0.39
N SER A 16 28.61 36.80 -0.29
CA SER A 16 27.15 36.73 -0.24
C SER A 16 26.59 35.53 -1.00
N ALA A 17 27.12 35.21 -2.18
CA ALA A 17 26.70 34.04 -2.96
C ALA A 17 27.03 32.72 -2.23
N ALA A 18 28.20 32.63 -1.61
CA ALA A 18 28.59 31.46 -0.80
C ALA A 18 27.62 31.23 0.37
N LYS A 19 27.30 32.30 1.13
CA LYS A 19 26.31 32.24 2.24
C LYS A 19 24.92 31.83 1.75
N GLN A 20 24.46 32.39 0.64
CA GLN A 20 23.15 32.04 0.06
C GLN A 20 23.10 30.57 -0.37
N LYS A 21 24.18 30.04 -0.98
CA LYS A 21 24.29 28.62 -1.35
C LYS A 21 24.26 27.72 -0.12
N MET A 22 24.98 28.07 0.94
CA MET A 22 24.96 27.32 2.21
C MET A 22 23.55 27.28 2.82
N GLN A 23 22.86 28.42 2.89
CA GLN A 23 21.49 28.49 3.41
C GLN A 23 20.52 27.66 2.57
N ARG A 24 20.60 27.74 1.24
CA ARG A 24 19.78 26.91 0.34
C ARG A 24 20.04 25.42 0.53
N ASN A 25 21.30 25.02 0.69
CA ASN A 25 21.65 23.62 0.98
C ASN A 25 21.06 23.14 2.32
N MET A 26 21.06 24.01 3.34
CA MET A 26 20.47 23.71 4.66
C MET A 26 18.95 23.51 4.56
N ILE A 27 18.25 24.42 3.87
CA ILE A 27 16.80 24.30 3.64
C ILE A 27 16.49 23.04 2.84
N ALA A 28 17.25 22.78 1.76
CA ALA A 28 17.07 21.58 0.95
C ALA A 28 17.27 20.30 1.77
N ALA A 29 18.25 20.27 2.68
CA ALA A 29 18.45 19.15 3.58
C ALA A 29 17.25 18.94 4.52
N ALA A 30 16.74 20.00 5.14
CA ALA A 30 15.57 19.92 6.00
C ALA A 30 14.31 19.40 5.26
N ILE A 31 14.11 19.83 4.01
CA ILE A 31 13.00 19.36 3.17
C ILE A 31 13.14 17.87 2.86
N ARG A 32 14.34 17.40 2.46
CA ARG A 32 14.57 15.99 2.12
C ARG A 32 14.36 15.07 3.32
N THR A 33 14.92 15.41 4.49
CA THR A 33 14.74 14.60 5.71
C THR A 33 13.29 14.58 6.16
N THR A 34 12.59 15.73 6.10
CA THR A 34 11.16 15.80 6.40
C THR A 34 10.35 14.95 5.42
N ALA A 35 10.64 15.01 4.12
CA ALA A 35 9.96 14.21 3.11
C ALA A 35 10.17 12.69 3.32
N ILE A 36 11.36 12.26 3.73
CA ILE A 36 11.60 10.86 4.11
C ILE A 36 10.76 10.51 5.33
N SER A 37 10.77 11.34 6.37
CA SER A 37 10.00 11.10 7.59
C SER A 37 8.49 10.99 7.32
N THR A 38 7.92 11.90 6.53
CA THR A 38 6.50 11.87 6.16
C THR A 38 6.17 10.68 5.27
N ALA A 39 7.05 10.30 4.34
CA ALA A 39 6.86 9.11 3.51
C ALA A 39 6.90 7.82 4.34
N VAL A 40 7.82 7.72 5.29
CA VAL A 40 7.89 6.60 6.24
C VAL A 40 6.63 6.54 7.10
N HIS A 41 6.18 7.69 7.62
CA HIS A 41 4.93 7.77 8.38
C HIS A 41 3.70 7.37 7.53
N ALA A 42 3.64 7.75 6.25
CA ALA A 42 2.57 7.30 5.37
C ALA A 42 2.56 5.76 5.22
N VAL A 43 3.73 5.14 5.11
CA VAL A 43 3.85 3.67 5.04
C VAL A 43 3.36 2.99 6.31
N THR A 44 3.67 3.53 7.49
CA THR A 44 3.20 2.92 8.75
C THR A 44 1.68 2.95 8.86
N THR A 45 1.02 3.97 8.29
CA THR A 45 -0.46 4.09 8.26
C THR A 45 -1.17 3.22 7.22
N LEU A 46 -0.44 2.51 6.34
CA LEU A 46 -1.08 1.59 5.38
C LEU A 46 -1.81 0.46 6.11
N LYS A 47 -3.01 0.11 5.66
CA LYS A 47 -3.84 -0.96 6.23
C LYS A 47 -3.09 -2.30 6.23
N GLN A 48 -3.10 -3.00 7.37
CA GLN A 48 -2.45 -4.30 7.48
C GLN A 48 -3.30 -5.39 6.80
N PRO A 49 -2.69 -6.37 6.09
CA PRO A 49 -3.41 -7.43 5.37
C PRO A 49 -4.30 -8.31 6.27
N ARG A 50 -4.03 -8.39 7.58
CA ARG A 50 -4.78 -9.23 8.52
C ARG A 50 -5.84 -8.51 9.34
N ASP A 51 -6.01 -7.20 9.18
CA ASP A 51 -7.17 -6.47 9.72
C ASP A 51 -8.37 -6.58 8.77
N VAL A 52 -8.79 -7.82 8.49
CA VAL A 52 -10.14 -8.11 8.02
C VAL A 52 -10.97 -8.33 9.29
N PRO A 53 -11.98 -7.47 9.59
CA PRO A 53 -12.88 -7.69 10.71
C PRO A 53 -13.76 -8.91 10.40
N GLY A 54 -13.24 -10.09 10.69
CA GLY A 54 -13.92 -11.38 10.52
C GLY A 54 -13.30 -12.51 11.35
N ALA A 55 -12.11 -12.30 11.92
CA ALA A 55 -11.41 -13.28 12.75
C ALA A 55 -11.34 -12.91 14.24
N ARG A 56 -12.27 -12.07 14.74
CA ARG A 56 -12.50 -11.96 16.19
C ARG A 56 -13.54 -13.00 16.56
N GLY A 57 -13.09 -14.02 17.29
CA GLY A 57 -13.79 -15.27 17.59
C GLY A 57 -15.29 -15.12 17.84
N VAL A 58 -16.05 -15.95 17.13
CA VAL A 58 -17.45 -16.28 17.36
C VAL A 58 -17.59 -16.78 18.78
N ASN A 59 -18.07 -15.95 19.71
CA ASN A 59 -18.63 -16.34 21.00
C ASN A 59 -19.30 -15.13 21.67
N GLN A 60 -20.55 -14.84 21.30
CA GLN A 60 -21.48 -14.17 22.21
C GLN A 60 -22.93 -14.62 21.85
N PRO A 61 -23.73 -15.03 22.85
CA PRO A 61 -24.95 -15.82 22.63
C PRO A 61 -26.19 -14.98 22.34
N ALA A 62 -27.21 -15.69 21.83
CA ALA A 62 -28.53 -15.22 21.46
C ALA A 62 -29.24 -14.39 22.55
N GLY A 63 -29.91 -13.31 22.13
CA GLY A 63 -30.79 -12.49 22.95
C GLY A 63 -31.86 -11.80 22.08
N THR A 64 -33.11 -12.16 22.34
CA THR A 64 -34.36 -11.73 21.71
C THR A 64 -34.74 -10.26 21.90
N GLY A 65 -35.37 -9.64 20.90
CA GLY A 65 -36.14 -8.39 21.05
C GLY A 65 -36.66 -7.86 19.71
N ARG A 66 -37.99 -7.82 19.56
CA ARG A 66 -38.74 -7.40 18.36
C ARG A 66 -38.66 -5.88 18.12
N ASP A 67 -38.77 -5.49 16.85
CA ASP A 67 -39.57 -4.37 16.30
C ASP A 67 -38.85 -3.61 15.19
N SER A 68 -39.04 -4.06 13.96
CA SER A 68 -39.48 -3.20 12.86
C SER A 68 -39.86 -4.07 11.66
N ASP A 69 -41.16 -4.07 11.43
CA ASP A 69 -41.83 -4.39 10.19
C ASP A 69 -41.23 -3.54 9.04
N ILE A 70 -40.19 -4.06 8.40
CA ILE A 70 -39.77 -3.65 7.06
C ILE A 70 -39.75 -4.95 6.26
N ILE A 71 -40.80 -5.19 5.48
CA ILE A 71 -40.73 -6.14 4.38
C ILE A 71 -39.76 -5.53 3.37
N THR A 72 -38.48 -5.87 3.50
CA THR A 72 -37.47 -5.57 2.48
C THR A 72 -37.79 -6.42 1.25
N VAL A 73 -38.54 -5.82 0.31
CA VAL A 73 -38.76 -6.43 -1.01
C VAL A 73 -37.44 -6.35 -1.76
N MET A 74 -36.71 -7.47 -1.84
CA MET A 74 -35.51 -7.59 -2.65
C MET A 74 -35.94 -7.80 -4.11
N HIS A 75 -35.82 -6.78 -4.94
CA HIS A 75 -35.88 -6.94 -6.40
C HIS A 75 -34.45 -6.79 -6.96
N PRO A 76 -33.99 -7.70 -7.86
CA PRO A 76 -32.61 -7.78 -8.32
C PRO A 76 -32.01 -6.50 -8.90
N ALA A 77 -32.85 -5.52 -9.25
CA ALA A 77 -32.43 -4.23 -9.79
C ALA A 77 -31.92 -3.24 -8.73
N LEU A 78 -32.25 -3.42 -7.44
CA LEU A 78 -31.89 -2.48 -6.38
C LEU A 78 -30.58 -2.82 -5.64
N ASP A 79 -30.01 -4.00 -5.88
CA ASP A 79 -28.72 -4.45 -5.34
C ASP A 79 -27.51 -3.90 -6.15
N GLY A 80 -27.80 -3.16 -7.23
CA GLY A 80 -26.80 -2.51 -8.09
C GLY A 80 -26.35 -1.12 -7.59
N VAL A 81 -26.78 -0.68 -6.40
CA VAL A 81 -26.19 0.52 -5.78
C VAL A 81 -24.79 0.14 -5.32
N GLN A 82 -23.85 0.37 -6.23
CA GLN A 82 -22.41 0.33 -6.02
C GLN A 82 -22.11 0.96 -4.66
N THR A 83 -21.86 0.12 -3.66
CA THR A 83 -21.03 0.55 -2.55
C THR A 83 -19.66 0.77 -3.18
N VAL A 84 -19.44 2.01 -3.63
CA VAL A 84 -18.10 2.51 -3.92
C VAL A 84 -17.40 2.55 -2.57
N SER A 85 -17.03 1.37 -2.09
CA SER A 85 -15.95 1.23 -1.15
C SER A 85 -14.81 1.93 -1.85
N ASN A 86 -14.46 3.12 -1.37
CA ASN A 86 -13.20 3.76 -1.69
C ASN A 86 -12.15 2.78 -1.16
N GLY A 87 -11.83 1.81 -2.02
CA GLY A 87 -10.99 0.67 -1.74
C GLY A 87 -9.59 1.22 -1.57
N SER A 88 -9.25 1.61 -0.35
CA SER A 88 -7.88 1.50 0.10
C SER A 88 -7.60 0.01 0.21
N PHE A 89 -7.43 -0.63 -0.95
CA PHE A 89 -7.01 -2.01 -1.05
C PHE A 89 -5.69 -2.13 -0.30
N PRO A 90 -5.47 -3.21 0.47
CA PRO A 90 -4.18 -3.41 1.11
C PRO A 90 -3.07 -3.37 0.05
N PRO A 91 -1.94 -2.70 0.33
CA PRO A 91 -0.87 -2.53 -0.63
C PRO A 91 -0.34 -3.90 -1.10
N ASN A 92 -0.17 -4.04 -2.42
CA ASN A 92 0.26 -5.29 -3.05
C ASN A 92 1.71 -5.67 -2.69
N TYR A 93 2.08 -6.94 -2.87
CA TYR A 93 3.43 -7.45 -2.60
C TYR A 93 4.51 -6.68 -3.37
N GLU A 94 4.34 -6.51 -4.68
CA GLU A 94 5.30 -5.78 -5.52
C GLU A 94 5.33 -4.29 -5.18
N ASP A 95 4.20 -3.69 -4.81
CA ASP A 95 4.13 -2.28 -4.41
C ASP A 95 4.90 -2.05 -3.11
N LEU A 96 4.69 -2.91 -2.10
CA LEU A 96 5.43 -2.86 -0.83
C LEU A 96 6.93 -3.05 -1.05
N LYS A 97 7.32 -3.94 -1.96
CA LYS A 97 8.73 -4.17 -2.34
C LYS A 97 9.33 -2.95 -3.06
N ALA A 98 8.58 -2.34 -3.97
CA ALA A 98 8.98 -1.12 -4.67
C ALA A 98 9.15 0.05 -3.70
N ILE A 99 8.18 0.26 -2.79
CA ILE A 99 8.23 1.25 -1.72
C ILE A 99 9.46 1.05 -0.84
N ARG A 100 9.72 -0.19 -0.38
CA ARG A 100 10.91 -0.53 0.41
C ARG A 100 12.19 -0.15 -0.32
N THR A 101 12.28 -0.49 -1.61
CA THR A 101 13.48 -0.25 -2.42
C THR A 101 13.70 1.25 -2.63
N ALA A 102 12.64 2.00 -2.96
CA ALA A 102 12.69 3.44 -3.15
C ALA A 102 13.07 4.19 -1.87
N LEU A 103 12.48 3.82 -0.72
CA LEU A 103 12.80 4.44 0.57
C LEU A 103 14.22 4.11 1.03
N ASN A 104 14.69 2.86 0.85
CA ASN A 104 16.07 2.52 1.15
C ASN A 104 17.05 3.33 0.28
N ALA A 105 16.78 3.46 -1.02
CA ALA A 105 17.62 4.27 -1.91
C ALA A 105 17.63 5.76 -1.51
N ALA A 106 16.49 6.31 -1.08
CA ALA A 106 16.42 7.69 -0.57
C ALA A 106 17.20 7.87 0.74
N ILE A 107 17.11 6.89 1.65
CA ILE A 107 17.86 6.88 2.91
C ILE A 107 19.36 6.77 2.63
N ASP A 108 19.79 5.87 1.74
CA ASP A 108 21.20 5.72 1.34
C ASP A 108 21.76 7.05 0.78
N GLN A 109 20.98 7.76 -0.03
CA GLN A 109 21.37 9.08 -0.56
C GLN A 109 21.50 10.15 0.53
N GLU A 110 20.60 10.18 1.52
CA GLU A 110 20.75 11.14 2.62
C GLU A 110 21.89 10.75 3.56
N GLN A 111 22.14 9.47 3.79
CA GLN A 111 23.28 8.99 4.59
C GLN A 111 24.63 9.47 4.02
N LEU A 112 24.78 9.54 2.69
CA LEU A 112 25.97 10.10 2.04
C LEU A 112 26.13 11.62 2.23
N ARG A 113 25.06 12.32 2.59
CA ARG A 113 25.02 13.80 2.70
C ARG A 113 25.11 14.29 4.15
N ILE A 114 24.79 13.44 5.11
CA ILE A 114 24.79 13.77 6.53
C ILE A 114 26.22 13.89 7.03
N ARG A 115 26.46 14.91 7.87
CA ARG A 115 27.73 15.15 8.56
C ARG A 115 27.65 15.00 10.07
N ASP A 116 26.44 14.84 10.59
CA ASP A 116 26.15 14.74 12.01
C ASP A 116 25.93 13.26 12.37
N ASP A 117 26.73 12.76 13.32
CA ASP A 117 26.71 11.35 13.71
C ASP A 117 25.38 10.97 14.37
N VAL A 118 24.76 11.86 15.14
CA VAL A 118 23.49 11.59 15.84
C VAL A 118 22.36 11.41 14.83
N LEU A 119 22.26 12.30 13.84
CA LEU A 119 21.29 12.18 12.76
C LEU A 119 21.51 10.92 11.92
N PHE A 120 22.77 10.57 11.67
CA PHE A 120 23.13 9.36 10.95
C PHE A 120 22.65 8.10 11.69
N GLN A 121 22.86 8.03 13.01
CA GLN A 121 22.38 6.92 13.84
C GLN A 121 20.85 6.83 13.84
N GLN A 122 20.15 7.95 14.00
CA GLN A 122 18.68 7.99 14.01
C GLN A 122 18.09 7.46 12.70
N ILE A 123 18.62 7.88 11.55
CA ILE A 123 18.16 7.43 10.24
C ILE A 123 18.50 5.94 10.02
N SER A 124 19.61 5.45 10.57
CA SER A 124 19.98 4.03 10.49
C SER A 124 19.03 3.12 11.30
N VAL A 125 18.61 3.57 12.48
CA VAL A 125 17.57 2.88 13.28
C VAL A 125 16.24 2.88 12.53
N MET A 126 15.80 4.04 12.04
CA MET A 126 14.58 4.18 11.24
C MET A 126 14.57 3.24 10.02
N ARG A 127 15.70 3.13 9.31
CA ARG A 127 15.86 2.18 8.19
C ARG A 127 15.62 0.74 8.63
N THR A 128 16.15 0.35 9.78
CA THR A 128 16.02 -1.00 10.32
C THR A 128 14.57 -1.30 10.69
N ASP A 129 13.92 -0.37 11.38
CA ASP A 129 12.51 -0.49 11.79
C ASP A 129 11.57 -0.56 10.58
N LEU A 130 11.77 0.31 9.59
CA LEU A 130 11.04 0.29 8.32
C LEU A 130 11.19 -1.07 7.64
N ASN A 131 12.43 -1.55 7.47
CA ASN A 131 12.67 -2.82 6.79
C ASN A 131 12.04 -3.99 7.55
N ARG A 132 12.03 -3.95 8.88
CA ARG A 132 11.36 -4.95 9.71
C ARG A 132 9.85 -4.90 9.53
N ASP A 133 9.23 -3.72 9.57
CA ASP A 133 7.79 -3.53 9.37
C ASP A 133 7.36 -4.01 7.98
N ILE A 134 8.00 -3.53 6.91
CA ILE A 134 7.65 -3.95 5.55
C ILE A 134 7.89 -5.46 5.36
N SER A 135 8.94 -6.04 5.95
CA SER A 135 9.16 -7.50 5.87
C SER A 135 8.07 -8.29 6.58
N ALA A 136 7.58 -7.83 7.73
CA ALA A 136 6.45 -8.44 8.43
C ALA A 136 5.17 -8.36 7.58
N ARG A 137 4.91 -7.22 6.94
CA ARG A 137 3.78 -7.05 6.02
C ARG A 137 3.91 -7.94 4.79
N LEU A 138 5.09 -8.01 4.16
CA LEU A 138 5.35 -8.88 3.02
C LEU A 138 5.17 -10.36 3.36
N ALA A 139 5.47 -10.78 4.59
CA ALA A 139 5.21 -12.15 5.05
C ALA A 139 3.70 -12.45 5.21
N GLN A 140 2.88 -11.42 5.39
CA GLN A 140 1.43 -11.54 5.49
C GLN A 140 0.72 -11.38 4.14
N VAL A 141 1.30 -10.64 3.19
CA VAL A 141 0.74 -10.48 1.83
C VAL A 141 1.09 -11.71 1.00
N GLU A 142 0.07 -12.48 0.63
CA GLU A 142 0.24 -13.60 -0.30
C GLU A 142 0.75 -13.11 -1.66
N ARG A 143 1.75 -13.82 -2.21
CA ARG A 143 2.26 -13.56 -3.56
C ARG A 143 1.10 -13.71 -4.53
N THR A 144 0.95 -12.73 -5.42
CA THR A 144 -0.16 -12.66 -6.37
C THR A 144 0.42 -12.70 -7.78
N ALA A 145 -0.15 -13.50 -8.68
CA ALA A 145 0.18 -13.54 -10.11
C ALA A 145 -0.88 -12.79 -10.91
N LEU A 146 -0.47 -12.31 -12.08
CA LEU A 146 -1.39 -11.82 -13.10
C LEU A 146 -1.80 -13.00 -13.97
N ARG A 147 -3.10 -13.27 -14.04
CA ARG A 147 -3.69 -14.29 -14.91
C ARG A 147 -4.85 -13.67 -15.69
N THR A 148 -4.86 -13.89 -16.99
CA THR A 148 -5.90 -13.36 -17.89
C THR A 148 -6.91 -14.47 -18.16
N PRO A 149 -8.23 -14.22 -18.00
CA PRO A 149 -9.27 -15.13 -18.47
C PRO A 149 -9.24 -15.29 -20.00
N ASP A 150 -9.58 -16.47 -20.50
CA ASP A 150 -9.70 -16.73 -21.94
C ASP A 150 -11.01 -16.17 -22.54
N ASP A 151 -12.05 -16.05 -21.72
CA ASP A 151 -13.37 -15.53 -22.08
C ASP A 151 -14.04 -14.82 -20.88
N VAL A 152 -15.15 -14.12 -21.12
CA VAL A 152 -15.93 -13.43 -20.10
C VAL A 152 -16.71 -14.45 -19.27
N LEU A 153 -16.14 -14.84 -18.13
CA LEU A 153 -16.68 -15.88 -17.25
C LEU A 153 -17.05 -15.33 -15.87
N PRO A 154 -18.01 -15.96 -15.16
CA PRO A 154 -18.28 -15.65 -13.77
C PRO A 154 -17.07 -15.91 -12.86
N ALA A 155 -16.94 -15.12 -11.79
CA ALA A 155 -15.89 -15.28 -10.77
C ALA A 155 -15.85 -16.70 -10.19
N LEU A 156 -17.04 -17.26 -9.93
CA LEU A 156 -17.22 -18.63 -9.45
C LEU A 156 -16.57 -19.67 -10.39
N VAL A 157 -16.79 -19.51 -11.70
CA VAL A 157 -16.27 -20.43 -12.72
C VAL A 157 -14.76 -20.29 -12.85
N LEU A 158 -14.25 -19.05 -12.82
CA LEU A 158 -12.82 -18.78 -12.83
C LEU A 158 -12.11 -19.33 -11.58
N ALA A 159 -12.73 -19.22 -10.41
CA ALA A 159 -12.21 -19.78 -9.18
C ALA A 159 -12.16 -21.30 -9.22
N ALA A 160 -13.22 -21.96 -9.70
CA ALA A 160 -13.22 -23.39 -9.92
C ALA A 160 -12.12 -23.83 -10.91
N ALA A 161 -11.95 -23.12 -12.02
CA ALA A 161 -10.94 -23.47 -13.04
C ALA A 161 -9.49 -23.23 -12.57
N TRP A 162 -9.25 -22.18 -11.79
CA TRP A 162 -7.89 -21.79 -11.39
C TRP A 162 -7.44 -22.38 -10.05
N TYR A 163 -8.37 -22.60 -9.13
CA TYR A 163 -8.08 -23.07 -7.78
C TYR A 163 -8.65 -24.45 -7.47
N ASP A 164 -9.41 -25.05 -8.39
CA ASP A 164 -10.18 -26.28 -8.13
C ASP A 164 -11.20 -26.12 -6.98
N ASP A 165 -11.58 -24.86 -6.68
CA ASP A 165 -12.44 -24.48 -5.56
C ASP A 165 -13.25 -23.24 -5.92
N ALA A 166 -14.55 -23.43 -6.13
CA ALA A 166 -15.49 -22.36 -6.44
C ALA A 166 -15.69 -21.36 -5.28
N GLY A 167 -15.49 -21.78 -4.02
CA GLY A 167 -15.66 -20.91 -2.85
C GLY A 167 -14.64 -19.77 -2.76
N ARG A 168 -13.58 -19.84 -3.57
CA ARG A 168 -12.51 -18.82 -3.66
C ARG A 168 -12.81 -17.69 -4.64
N GLU A 169 -14.05 -17.56 -5.12
CA GLU A 169 -14.42 -16.40 -5.94
C GLU A 169 -14.17 -15.06 -5.22
N SER A 170 -14.40 -15.03 -3.89
CA SER A 170 -14.16 -13.84 -3.07
C SER A 170 -12.69 -13.42 -3.06
N ASP A 171 -11.75 -14.34 -3.22
CA ASP A 171 -10.30 -14.03 -3.33
C ASP A 171 -9.98 -13.28 -4.64
N ILE A 172 -10.72 -13.56 -5.72
CA ILE A 172 -10.59 -12.86 -7.00
C ILE A 172 -11.23 -11.47 -6.91
N LEU A 173 -12.45 -11.40 -6.37
CA LEU A 173 -13.26 -10.17 -6.29
C LEU A 173 -12.69 -9.14 -5.31
N THR A 174 -12.13 -9.58 -4.19
CA THR A 174 -11.55 -8.66 -3.18
C THR A 174 -10.27 -7.98 -3.65
N ARG A 175 -9.59 -8.55 -4.65
CA ARG A 175 -8.27 -8.09 -5.13
C ARG A 175 -8.33 -7.35 -6.46
N ASN A 176 -9.44 -7.47 -7.19
CA ASN A 176 -9.63 -6.87 -8.49
C ASN A 176 -10.90 -6.03 -8.48
N PRO A 177 -10.83 -4.74 -8.85
CA PRO A 177 -12.03 -3.95 -9.07
C PRO A 177 -12.73 -4.45 -10.33
N VAL A 178 -13.68 -5.37 -10.18
CA VAL A 178 -14.49 -5.86 -11.30
C VAL A 178 -15.88 -5.21 -11.28
N PRO A 179 -16.45 -4.85 -12.45
CA PRO A 179 -17.77 -4.21 -12.50
C PRO A 179 -18.88 -5.10 -11.94
N HIS A 180 -18.83 -6.40 -12.27
CA HIS A 180 -19.84 -7.38 -11.86
C HIS A 180 -19.21 -8.76 -11.64
N PRO A 181 -19.57 -9.48 -10.57
CA PRO A 181 -19.00 -10.80 -10.26
C PRO A 181 -19.40 -11.89 -11.26
N GLY A 182 -20.57 -11.75 -11.91
CA GLY A 182 -21.02 -12.68 -12.95
C GLY A 182 -20.37 -12.47 -14.33
N PHE A 183 -19.67 -11.34 -14.53
CA PHE A 183 -19.12 -10.96 -15.82
C PHE A 183 -17.74 -10.33 -15.62
N ILE A 184 -16.72 -11.18 -15.53
CA ILE A 184 -15.34 -10.73 -15.42
C ILE A 184 -14.76 -10.56 -16.83
N PRO A 185 -14.26 -9.37 -17.21
CA PRO A 185 -13.69 -9.14 -18.53
C PRO A 185 -12.36 -9.88 -18.71
N VAL A 186 -11.94 -10.06 -19.96
CA VAL A 186 -10.64 -10.65 -20.37
C VAL A 186 -9.47 -9.68 -20.13
N GLU A 187 -9.38 -9.15 -18.92
CA GLU A 187 -8.31 -8.28 -18.46
C GLU A 187 -7.38 -9.04 -17.50
N PRO A 188 -6.12 -8.61 -17.34
CA PRO A 188 -5.20 -9.24 -16.40
C PRO A 188 -5.72 -9.13 -14.95
N LEU A 189 -6.13 -10.26 -14.37
CA LEU A 189 -6.59 -10.33 -12.99
C LEU A 189 -5.47 -10.74 -12.05
N ARG A 190 -5.52 -10.18 -10.84
CA ARG A 190 -4.61 -10.46 -9.75
C ARG A 190 -5.14 -11.63 -8.92
N VAL A 191 -4.40 -12.72 -8.90
CA VAL A 191 -4.81 -14.03 -8.38
C VAL A 191 -3.71 -14.57 -7.45
N PRO A 192 -4.00 -14.93 -6.17
CA PRO A 192 -3.04 -15.57 -5.29
C PRO A 192 -2.29 -16.74 -5.95
N VAL A 193 -0.97 -16.75 -5.83
CA VAL A 193 -0.12 -17.88 -6.23
C VAL A 193 0.07 -18.77 -5.01
N ARG A 194 -0.33 -20.03 -5.13
CA ARG A 194 0.07 -21.10 -4.22
C ARG A 194 1.28 -21.83 -4.80
#